data_AF-A0A7J8VFN7-F1
#
_entry.id   AF-A0A7J8VFN7-F1
#
_cell.length_a   1.000
_cell.length_b   1.000
_cell.length_c   1.000
_cell.angle_alpha   90.00
_cell.angle_beta   90.00
_cell.angle_gamma   90.00
#
_symmetry.space_group_name_H-M   'P 1'
#
loop_
_entity.id
_entity.type
_entity.pdbx_description
1 polymer ?
#
loop_
_entity_poly.entity_id
_entity_poly.type
_entity_poly.pdbx_seq_one_letter_code
_entity_poly.pdbx_strand_id
1 'polypeptide(L)'
;MDHVFKRSKSSKQPKLTTSFLKNAKAKLGKAMSKLILHEALPARIAESPFLQPVLQVAAEVGKSIRGPSAYEVTGVYLEKEYNEIQEWVNAFKPIWEKRNVTIMCYDGKGLEINI
;
A
#
# COMPACT_ATOMS: atom_id res chain seq x y z
N MET A 1 -24.58 -20.58 60.45
CA MET A 1 -23.50 -21.07 59.56
C MET A 1 -23.54 -20.21 58.31
N ASP A 2 -22.68 -19.20 58.26
CA ASP A 2 -22.68 -18.23 57.17
C ASP A 2 -22.07 -18.84 55.91
N HIS A 3 -22.85 -18.92 54.84
CA HIS A 3 -22.37 -19.37 53.53
C HIS A 3 -21.70 -18.20 52.82
N VAL A 4 -20.38 -18.06 53.02
CA VAL A 4 -19.55 -17.09 52.29
C VAL A 4 -19.55 -17.48 50.80
N PHE A 5 -20.27 -16.71 49.99
CA PHE A 5 -20.30 -16.88 48.54
C PHE A 5 -18.94 -16.46 47.94
N LYS A 6 -18.05 -17.43 47.73
CA LYS A 6 -16.74 -17.20 47.13
C LYS A 6 -16.90 -16.93 45.64
N ARG A 7 -17.01 -15.66 45.25
CA ARG A 7 -17.10 -15.24 43.84
C ARG A 7 -15.80 -15.63 43.13
N SER A 8 -15.87 -16.55 42.18
CA SER A 8 -14.73 -16.89 41.32
C SER A 8 -14.32 -15.67 40.51
N LYS A 9 -13.01 -15.45 40.37
CA LYS A 9 -12.48 -14.38 39.51
C LYS A 9 -13.00 -14.62 38.09
N SER A 10 -13.83 -13.71 37.58
CA SER A 10 -14.24 -13.71 36.18
C SER A 10 -12.99 -13.69 35.31
N SER A 11 -12.69 -14.79 34.64
CA SER A 11 -11.72 -14.77 33.56
C SER A 11 -12.29 -13.86 32.48
N LYS A 12 -11.60 -12.74 32.21
CA LYS A 12 -11.96 -11.87 31.09
C LYS A 12 -11.79 -12.71 29.83
N GLN A 13 -12.87 -13.19 29.23
CA GLN A 13 -12.81 -13.85 27.93
C GLN A 13 -12.06 -12.89 26.99
N PRO A 14 -10.93 -13.30 26.38
CA PRO A 14 -10.26 -12.49 25.39
C PRO A 14 -11.28 -12.22 24.28
N LYS A 15 -11.52 -10.94 23.98
CA LYS A 15 -12.43 -10.57 22.88
C LYS A 15 -11.93 -11.28 21.62
N LEU A 16 -12.72 -12.23 21.11
CA LEU A 16 -12.41 -13.09 19.95
C LEU A 16 -11.94 -12.27 18.73
N THR A 17 -12.37 -11.01 18.65
CA THR A 17 -11.96 -10.04 17.64
C THR A 17 -10.45 -9.76 17.66
N THR A 18 -9.82 -9.70 18.84
CA THR A 18 -8.39 -9.39 18.98
C THR A 18 -7.49 -10.56 18.60
N SER A 19 -7.88 -11.79 18.94
CA SER A 19 -7.13 -12.99 18.55
C SER A 19 -7.27 -13.26 17.05
N PHE A 20 -8.47 -13.08 16.49
CA PHE A 20 -8.70 -13.17 15.05
C PHE A 20 -7.84 -12.17 14.27
N LEU A 21 -7.84 -10.89 14.66
CA LEU A 21 -7.04 -9.86 13.99
C LEU A 21 -5.53 -10.13 14.09
N LYS A 22 -5.04 -10.62 15.23
CA LYS A 22 -3.65 -11.05 15.39
C LYS A 22 -3.29 -12.19 14.43
N ASN A 23 -4.16 -13.19 14.33
CA ASN A 23 -3.97 -14.33 13.42
C ASN A 23 -4.02 -13.89 11.95
N ALA A 24 -4.94 -12.99 11.58
CA ALA A 24 -5.03 -12.42 10.24
C ALA A 24 -3.76 -11.62 9.88
N LYS A 25 -3.28 -10.76 10.78
CA LYS A 25 -2.03 -10.01 10.61
C LYS A 25 -0.82 -10.94 10.46
N ALA A 26 -0.73 -11.99 11.28
CA ALA A 26 0.35 -12.97 11.17
C ALA A 26 0.32 -13.72 9.82
N LYS A 27 -0.87 -14.09 9.35
CA LYS A 27 -1.05 -14.75 8.04
C LYS A 27 -0.64 -13.85 6.88
N LEU A 28 -1.07 -12.58 6.89
CA LEU A 28 -0.66 -11.59 5.89
C LEU A 28 0.85 -11.35 5.94
N GLY A 29 1.41 -11.15 7.13
CA GLY A 29 2.85 -10.96 7.33
C GLY A 29 3.65 -12.14 6.77
N LYS A 30 3.25 -13.38 7.05
CA LYS A 30 3.92 -14.57 6.51
C LYS A 30 3.86 -14.64 4.98
N ALA A 31 2.72 -14.30 4.37
CA ALA A 31 2.59 -14.27 2.91
C ALA A 31 3.50 -13.21 2.28
N MET A 32 3.52 -12.00 2.84
CA MET A 32 4.39 -10.90 2.39
C MET A 32 5.87 -11.25 2.56
N SER A 33 6.28 -11.80 3.70
CA SER A 33 7.67 -12.23 3.91
C SER A 33 8.09 -13.29 2.91
N LYS A 34 7.19 -14.23 2.55
CA LYS A 34 7.48 -15.23 1.52
C LYS A 34 7.75 -14.58 0.17
N LEU A 35 6.88 -13.66 -0.26
CA LEU A 35 7.08 -12.92 -1.52
C LEU A 35 8.40 -12.17 -1.52
N ILE A 36 8.66 -11.37 -0.47
CA ILE A 36 9.86 -10.53 -0.35
C ILE A 36 11.14 -11.37 -0.44
N LEU A 37 11.20 -12.49 0.30
CA LEU A 37 12.39 -13.33 0.34
C LEU A 37 12.59 -14.14 -0.95
N HIS A 38 11.52 -14.66 -1.55
CA HIS A 38 11.63 -15.45 -2.78
C HIS A 38 11.97 -14.61 -4.01
N GLU A 39 11.41 -13.40 -4.12
CA GLU A 39 11.64 -12.49 -5.24
C GLU A 39 12.80 -11.51 -4.97
N ALA A 40 13.56 -11.71 -3.89
CA ALA A 40 14.67 -10.86 -3.46
C ALA A 40 14.32 -9.36 -3.39
N LEU A 41 13.08 -9.04 -2.99
CA LEU A 41 12.64 -7.66 -2.86
C LEU A 41 13.24 -7.00 -1.61
N PRO A 42 13.50 -5.68 -1.64
CA PRO A 42 13.89 -4.95 -0.44
C PRO A 42 12.80 -5.01 0.64
N ALA A 43 13.18 -5.34 1.88
CA ALA A 43 12.24 -5.40 3.01
C ALA A 43 11.49 -4.07 3.24
N ARG A 44 12.09 -2.93 2.87
CA ARG A 44 11.47 -1.59 2.92
C ARG A 44 10.14 -1.49 2.18
N ILE A 45 9.85 -2.41 1.24
CA ILE A 45 8.55 -2.42 0.54
C ILE A 45 7.37 -2.61 1.50
N ALA A 46 7.59 -3.24 2.66
CA ALA A 46 6.59 -3.36 3.72
C ALA A 46 6.16 -2.01 4.32
N GLU A 47 6.99 -0.98 4.17
CA GLU A 47 6.76 0.40 4.63
C GLU A 47 6.41 1.33 3.47
N SER A 48 6.27 0.81 2.25
CA SER A 48 5.91 1.59 1.08
C SER A 48 4.53 2.25 1.27
N PRO A 49 4.37 3.55 0.96
CA PRO A 49 3.07 4.20 1.01
C PRO A 49 2.07 3.58 0.04
N PHE A 50 2.54 2.87 -1.00
CA PHE A 50 1.71 2.20 -1.99
C PHE A 50 1.21 0.82 -1.54
N LEU A 51 1.80 0.21 -0.51
CA LEU A 51 1.43 -1.15 -0.12
C LEU A 51 0.03 -1.23 0.50
N GLN A 52 -0.32 -0.31 1.40
CA GLN A 52 -1.63 -0.31 2.05
C GLN A 52 -2.78 -0.12 1.04
N PRO A 53 -2.73 0.83 0.09
CA PRO A 53 -3.72 0.94 -0.98
C PRO A 53 -3.91 -0.36 -1.77
N VAL A 54 -2.81 -1.02 -2.17
CA VAL A 54 -2.89 -2.29 -2.92
C VAL A 54 -3.59 -3.38 -2.09
N LEU A 55 -3.27 -3.50 -0.80
CA LEU A 55 -3.91 -4.48 0.08
C LEU A 55 -5.40 -4.19 0.30
N GLN A 56 -5.78 -2.92 0.37
CA GLN A 56 -7.17 -2.51 0.49
C GLN A 56 -7.95 -2.88 -0.77
N VAL A 57 -7.45 -2.53 -1.96
CA VAL A 57 -8.07 -2.92 -3.23
C VAL A 57 -8.16 -4.44 -3.36
N ALA A 58 -7.11 -5.18 -2.99
CA ALA A 58 -7.12 -6.64 -2.99
C ALA A 58 -8.18 -7.24 -2.05
N ALA A 59 -8.45 -6.60 -0.91
CA ALA A 59 -9.51 -7.00 0.00
C ALA A 59 -10.91 -6.70 -0.57
N GLU A 60 -11.05 -5.57 -1.27
CA GLU A 60 -12.30 -5.12 -1.91
C GLU A 60 -12.71 -6.03 -3.09
N VAL A 61 -11.77 -6.35 -3.99
CA VAL A 61 -12.05 -7.22 -5.16
C VAL A 61 -12.23 -8.69 -4.79
N GLY A 62 -11.74 -9.08 -3.60
CA GLY A 62 -11.88 -10.44 -3.08
C GLY A 62 -11.03 -11.48 -3.81
N LYS A 63 -11.25 -12.76 -3.47
CA LYS A 63 -10.38 -13.88 -3.88
C LYS A 63 -10.56 -14.34 -5.32
N SER A 64 -11.63 -13.93 -5.99
CA SER A 64 -11.98 -14.41 -7.33
C SER A 64 -11.18 -13.70 -8.43
N ILE A 65 -10.51 -12.59 -8.09
CA ILE A 65 -9.71 -11.82 -9.04
C ILE A 65 -8.25 -12.24 -8.90
N ARG A 66 -7.65 -12.64 -10.02
CA ARG A 66 -6.22 -12.90 -10.10
C ARG A 66 -5.47 -11.57 -10.15
N GLY A 67 -4.30 -11.51 -9.52
CA GLY A 67 -3.39 -10.37 -9.67
C GLY A 67 -2.96 -10.18 -11.14
N PRO A 68 -2.49 -8.97 -11.49
CA PRO A 68 -2.09 -8.65 -12.85
C PRO A 68 -0.85 -9.45 -13.27
N SER A 69 -0.75 -9.72 -14.57
CA SER A 69 0.43 -10.30 -15.19
C SER A 69 1.54 -9.25 -15.35
N ALA A 70 2.78 -9.70 -15.54
CA ALA A 70 3.91 -8.81 -15.82
C ALA A 70 3.64 -7.93 -17.06
N TYR A 71 3.03 -8.49 -18.11
CA TYR A 71 2.67 -7.74 -19.32
C TYR A 71 1.65 -6.63 -19.05
N GLU A 72 0.61 -6.92 -18.28
CA GLU A 72 -0.37 -5.89 -17.92
C GLU A 72 0.26 -4.78 -17.07
N VAL A 73 1.16 -5.13 -16.14
CA VAL A 73 1.87 -4.15 -15.30
C VAL A 73 2.79 -3.25 -16.14
N THR A 74 3.62 -3.83 -17.02
CA THR A 74 4.63 -3.06 -17.77
C THR A 74 4.10 -2.43 -19.05
N GLY A 75 2.92 -2.84 -19.53
CA GLY A 75 2.26 -2.26 -20.68
C GLY A 75 1.04 -1.44 -20.27
N VAL A 76 -0.08 -2.12 -20.05
CA VAL A 76 -1.41 -1.51 -19.88
C VAL A 76 -1.46 -0.54 -18.70
N TYR A 77 -1.03 -0.97 -17.51
CA TYR A 77 -1.10 -0.15 -16.31
C TYR A 77 0.01 0.91 -16.26
N LEU A 78 1.16 0.66 -16.89
CA LEU A 78 2.20 1.68 -17.02
C LEU A 78 1.74 2.86 -17.89
N GLU A 79 1.10 2.57 -19.03
CA GLU A 79 0.54 3.61 -19.91
C GLU A 79 -0.55 4.40 -19.19
N LYS A 80 -1.40 3.72 -18.43
CA LYS A 80 -2.44 4.36 -17.63
C LYS A 80 -1.86 5.30 -16.57
N GLU A 81 -0.88 4.83 -15.79
CA GLU A 81 -0.18 5.64 -14.78
C GLU A 81 0.49 6.87 -15.42
N TYR A 82 1.13 6.68 -16.58
CA TYR A 82 1.75 7.78 -17.33
C TYR A 82 0.73 8.85 -17.73
N ASN A 83 -0.42 8.44 -18.27
CA ASN A 83 -1.49 9.35 -18.66
C ASN A 83 -2.06 10.10 -17.45
N GLU A 84 -2.31 9.42 -16.33
CA GLU A 84 -2.81 10.04 -15.10
C GLU A 84 -1.81 11.07 -14.54
N ILE A 85 -0.50 10.76 -14.55
CA ILE A 85 0.55 11.70 -14.16
C ILE A 85 0.60 12.89 -15.12
N GLN A 86 0.47 12.66 -16.43
CA GLN A 86 0.50 13.73 -17.43
C GLN A 86 -0.70 14.66 -17.28
N GLU A 87 -1.89 14.13 -17.04
CA GLU A 87 -3.10 14.91 -16.73
C GLU A 87 -2.90 15.74 -15.45
N TRP A 88 -2.38 15.12 -14.40
CA TRP A 88 -2.08 15.80 -13.13
C TRP A 88 -1.08 16.95 -13.33
N VAL A 89 0.03 16.71 -14.04
CA VAL A 89 1.03 17.74 -14.40
C VAL A 89 0.40 18.87 -15.21
N ASN A 90 -0.42 18.56 -16.21
CA ASN A 90 -1.08 19.55 -17.04
C ASN A 90 -2.03 20.44 -16.24
N ALA A 91 -2.64 19.93 -15.16
CA ALA A 91 -3.48 20.74 -14.27
C ALA A 91 -2.70 21.86 -13.57
N PHE A 92 -1.38 21.70 -13.39
CA PHE A 92 -0.53 22.74 -12.77
C PHE A 92 0.09 23.72 -13.76
N LYS A 93 0.16 23.39 -15.06
CA LYS A 93 0.76 24.27 -16.08
C LYS A 93 0.24 25.72 -16.04
N PRO A 94 -1.07 25.99 -15.94
CA PRO A 94 -1.57 27.37 -15.87
C PRO A 94 -1.08 28.12 -14.62
N ILE A 95 -0.87 27.41 -13.51
CA ILE A 95 -0.37 27.98 -12.26
C ILE A 95 1.11 28.33 -12.40
N TRP A 96 1.87 27.46 -13.08
CA TRP A 96 3.29 27.67 -13.33
C TRP A 96 3.54 28.87 -14.23
N GLU A 97 2.81 28.97 -15.34
CA GLU A 97 2.85 30.12 -16.26
C GLU A 97 2.53 31.43 -15.52
N LYS A 98 1.45 31.45 -14.72
CA LYS A 98 1.06 32.64 -13.94
C LYS A 98 2.12 33.07 -12.93
N ARG A 99 2.87 32.13 -12.37
CA ARG A 99 3.85 32.38 -11.29
C ARG A 99 5.30 32.44 -11.79
N ASN A 100 5.53 32.36 -13.10
CA ASN A 100 6.86 32.23 -13.70
C ASN A 100 7.69 31.12 -13.05
N VAL A 101 7.05 29.97 -12.78
CA VAL A 101 7.72 28.80 -12.20
C VAL A 101 8.55 28.11 -13.28
N THR A 102 9.81 27.84 -12.97
CA THR A 102 10.72 27.06 -13.81
C THR A 102 10.85 25.64 -13.24
N ILE A 103 10.67 24.63 -14.08
CA ILE A 103 10.91 23.24 -13.72
C ILE A 103 12.36 22.88 -14.06
N MET A 104 13.10 22.38 -13.08
CA MET A 104 14.43 21.82 -13.32
C MET A 104 14.30 20.31 -13.45
N CYS A 105 14.71 19.77 -14.59
CA CYS A 105 14.92 18.34 -14.75
C CYS A 105 16.38 18.02 -14.40
N TYR A 106 16.60 17.07 -13.51
CA TYR A 106 17.93 16.55 -13.21
C TYR A 106 18.03 15.13 -13.77
N ASP A 107 18.59 14.99 -14.95
CA ASP A 107 18.80 13.72 -15.64
C ASP A 107 20.22 13.14 -15.40
N GLY A 108 21.01 13.79 -14.55
CA GLY A 108 22.40 13.42 -14.25
C GLY A 108 23.40 13.74 -15.37
N LYS A 109 22.97 14.33 -16.50
CA LYS A 109 23.83 14.72 -17.63
C LYS A 109 23.90 16.23 -17.84
N GLY A 110 23.05 17.01 -17.19
CA GLY A 110 23.09 18.47 -17.21
C GLY A 110 21.75 19.06 -16.76
N LEU A 111 21.70 20.38 -16.60
CA LEU A 111 20.45 21.08 -16.31
C LEU A 111 19.80 21.49 -17.63
N GLU A 112 18.73 20.80 -18.04
CA GLU A 112 17.83 21.33 -19.08
C GLU A 112 16.64 22.01 -18.40
N ILE A 113 16.45 23.28 -18.75
CA ILE A 113 15.29 24.09 -18.37
C ILE A 113 14.33 24.06 -19.55
N ASN A 114 13.22 23.33 -19.42
CA ASN A 114 12.15 23.34 -20.42
C ASN A 114 10.83 23.78 -19.76
N ILE A 115 10.11 24.66 -20.45
CA ILE A 115 8.69 24.98 -20.23
C ILE A 115 7.91 24.31 -21.35
#